data_AF-A0A2L2Z7X0-F1
#
_entry.id   AF-A0A2L2Z7X0-F1
#
_cell.length_a   1.000
_cell.length_b   1.000
_cell.length_c   1.000
_cell.angle_alpha   90.00
_cell.angle_beta   90.00
_cell.angle_gamma   90.00
#
_symmetry.space_group_name_H-M   'P 1'
#
loop_
_entity.id
_entity.type
_entity.pdbx_description
1 polymer ?
#
loop_
_entity_poly.entity_id
_entity_poly.type
_entity_poly.pdbx_seq_one_letter_code
_entity_poly.pdbx_strand_id
1 'polypeptide(L)' 'RFEQLNMERIYCYLGLNLYVTNLDDAVDDERLRKEFSPFGSITSAKAMTDGTGRPKGLGFVCFSAPE' A
#
# COMPACT_ATOMS: atom_id res chain seq x y z
N ARG A 1 3.42 27.55 12.47
CA ARG A 1 2.18 26.86 12.91
C ARG A 1 1.62 25.92 11.84
N PHE A 2 1.35 26.38 10.61
CA PHE A 2 0.88 25.50 9.52
C PHE A 2 1.93 24.48 9.06
N GLU A 3 3.19 24.88 8.94
CA GLU A 3 4.29 23.98 8.52
C GLU A 3 4.54 22.85 9.53
N GLN A 4 4.37 23.12 10.82
CA GLN A 4 4.51 22.13 11.88
C GLN A 4 3.42 21.05 11.82
N LEU A 5 2.16 21.46 11.61
CA LEU A 5 1.04 20.54 11.41
C LEU A 5 1.21 19.70 10.14
N ASN A 6 1.79 20.28 9.09
CA ASN A 6 2.09 19.56 7.85
C ASN A 6 3.17 18.49 8.09
N MET A 7 4.24 18.83 8.82
CA MET A 7 5.28 17.86 9.20
C MET A 7 4.74 16.75 10.11
N GLU A 8 3.94 17.08 11.12
CA GLU A 8 3.32 16.08 12.01
C GLU A 8 2.44 15.11 11.21
N ARG A 9 1.62 15.63 10.28
CA ARG A 9 0.83 14.79 9.38
C ARG A 9 1.70 13.88 8.53
N ILE A 10 2.76 14.42 7.91
CA ILE A 10 3.69 13.61 7.09
C ILE A 10 4.34 12.51 7.93
N TYR A 11 4.74 12.80 9.16
CA TYR A 11 5.37 11.81 10.06
C TYR A 11 4.42 10.67 10.40
N CYS A 12 3.14 10.95 10.64
CA CYS A 12 2.14 9.90 10.90
C CYS A 12 1.91 8.96 9.72
N TYR A 13 2.28 9.34 8.50
CA TYR A 13 2.14 8.51 7.29
C TYR A 13 3.48 7.98 6.76
N LEU A 14 4.59 8.37 7.38
CA LEU A 14 5.92 7.93 6.96
C LEU A 14 6.07 6.42 7.24
N GLY A 15 6.37 5.66 6.18
CA GLY A 15 6.58 4.20 6.29
C GLY A 15 5.30 3.36 6.23
N LEU A 16 4.12 3.96 6.09
CA LEU A 16 2.85 3.20 6.04
C LEU A 16 2.46 2.73 4.64
N ASN A 17 2.98 3.38 3.60
CA ASN A 17 2.68 3.04 2.21
C ASN A 17 3.83 2.24 1.60
N LEU A 18 3.63 0.94 1.48
CA LEU A 18 4.56 -0.01 0.88
C LEU A 18 4.42 -0.05 -0.63
N TYR A 19 5.55 -0.13 -1.32
CA TYR A 19 5.65 -0.47 -2.73
C TYR A 19 6.09 -1.92 -2.85
N VAL A 20 5.24 -2.76 -3.45
CA VAL A 20 5.46 -4.20 -3.58
C VAL A 20 5.72 -4.52 -5.05
N THR A 21 6.81 -5.20 -5.35
CA THR A 21 7.22 -5.56 -6.72
C THR A 21 7.38 -7.07 -6.87
N ASN A 22 7.55 -7.50 -8.12
CA ASN A 22 7.76 -8.90 -8.47
C ASN A 22 6.58 -9.79 -8.03
N LEU A 23 5.36 -9.25 -8.17
CA LEU A 23 4.13 -9.99 -7.94
C LEU A 23 3.85 -10.92 -9.13
N ASP A 24 3.31 -12.09 -8.82
CA ASP A 24 2.77 -13.00 -9.84
C ASP A 24 1.52 -12.39 -10.49
N ASP A 25 1.26 -12.72 -11.75
CA ASP A 25 0.10 -12.21 -12.52
C ASP A 25 -1.24 -12.62 -11.90
N ALA A 26 -1.27 -13.68 -11.09
CA ALA A 26 -2.46 -14.09 -10.34
C ALA A 26 -2.73 -13.25 -9.08
N VAL A 27 -1.82 -12.34 -8.69
CA VAL A 27 -2.00 -11.51 -7.49
C VAL A 27 -2.87 -10.30 -7.81
N ASP A 28 -4.06 -10.28 -7.21
CA ASP A 28 -5.01 -9.18 -7.25
C ASP A 28 -5.07 -8.40 -5.92
N ASP A 29 -5.93 -7.37 -5.88
CA ASP A 29 -6.13 -6.51 -4.71
C ASP A 29 -6.53 -7.30 -3.44
N GLU A 30 -7.36 -8.33 -3.60
CA GLU A 30 -7.85 -9.15 -2.49
C GLU A 30 -6.74 -10.04 -1.94
N ARG A 31 -5.96 -10.68 -2.82
CA ARG A 31 -4.81 -11.49 -2.43
C ARG A 31 -3.76 -10.63 -1.74
N LEU A 32 -3.45 -9.47 -2.29
CA LEU A 32 -2.50 -8.52 -1.69
C LEU A 32 -2.95 -8.13 -0.27
N ARG A 33 -4.23 -7.78 -0.10
CA ARG A 33 -4.79 -7.45 1.22
C ARG A 33 -4.68 -8.63 2.19
N LYS A 34 -5.06 -9.83 1.75
CA LYS A 34 -5.07 -11.03 2.59
C LYS A 34 -3.67 -11.38 3.11
N GLU A 35 -2.67 -11.37 2.24
CA GLU A 35 -1.29 -11.71 2.61
C GLU A 35 -0.67 -10.69 3.58
N PHE A 36 -1.04 -9.41 3.45
CA PHE A 36 -0.47 -8.35 4.29
C PHE A 36 -1.28 -8.06 5.57
N SER A 37 -2.53 -8.53 5.67
CA SER A 37 -3.40 -8.30 6.84
C SER A 37 -2.83 -8.80 8.18
N PRO A 38 -2.02 -9.87 8.25
CA PRO A 38 -1.37 -10.28 9.50
C PRO A 38 -0.36 -9.28 10.06
N PHE A 39 0.13 -8.33 9.26
CA PHE A 39 1.15 -7.34 9.66
C PHE A 39 0.54 -5.98 10.03
N GLY A 40 -0.79 -5.92 10.17
CA GLY A 40 -1.49 -4.72 10.61
C GLY A 40 -2.75 -4.41 9.81
N SER A 41 -3.47 -3.38 10.26
CA SER A 41 -4.71 -2.94 9.61
C SER A 41 -4.41 -2.17 8.32
N ILE A 42 -4.91 -2.70 7.21
CA ILE A 42 -4.70 -2.14 5.87
C ILE A 42 -5.83 -1.18 5.50
N THR A 43 -5.48 0.07 5.23
CA THR A 43 -6.41 1.07 4.69
C THR A 43 -6.62 0.88 3.19
N SER A 44 -5.57 0.56 2.44
CA SER A 44 -5.61 0.37 0.99
C SER A 44 -4.65 -0.72 0.54
N ALA A 45 -5.08 -1.55 -0.42
CA ALA A 45 -4.23 -2.50 -1.11
C ALA A 45 -4.63 -2.49 -2.58
N LYS A 46 -3.66 -2.32 -3.49
CA LYS A 46 -3.91 -2.21 -4.93
C LYS A 46 -2.81 -2.89 -5.73
N ALA A 47 -3.16 -3.96 -6.43
CA ALA A 47 -2.37 -4.51 -7.52
C ALA A 47 -2.53 -3.60 -8.75
N MET A 48 -1.41 -3.27 -9.37
CA MET A 48 -1.39 -2.36 -10.52
C MET A 48 -1.51 -3.14 -11.81
N THR A 49 -2.41 -2.67 -12.65
CA THR A 49 -2.57 -3.15 -14.02
C THR A 49 -2.13 -2.09 -15.03
N ASP A 50 -1.90 -2.50 -16.28
CA ASP A 50 -1.75 -1.59 -17.40
C ASP A 50 -3.10 -1.08 -17.90
N GLY A 51 -3.09 -0.27 -18.97
CA GLY A 51 -4.31 0.29 -19.59
C GLY A 51 -5.21 -0.74 -20.27
N THR A 52 -4.75 -1.99 -20.40
CA THR A 52 -5.51 -3.12 -20.93
C THR A 52 -6.03 -4.07 -19.83
N GLY A 53 -5.72 -3.76 -18.57
CA GLY A 53 -6.12 -4.58 -17.41
C GLY A 53 -5.14 -5.72 -17.10
N ARG A 54 -3.98 -5.80 -17.76
CA ARG A 54 -2.97 -6.84 -17.45
C ARG A 54 -2.15 -6.47 -16.22
N PRO A 55 -1.82 -7.41 -15.34
CA PRO A 55 -0.96 -7.15 -14.19
C PRO A 55 0.41 -6.60 -14.60
N LYS A 56 0.93 -5.66 -13.81
CA LYS A 56 2.28 -5.10 -14.00
C LYS A 56 3.32 -5.72 -13.06
N GLY A 57 2.96 -6.77 -12.32
CA GLY A 57 3.81 -7.39 -11.30
C GLY A 57 4.19 -6.45 -10.14
N LEU A 58 3.36 -5.42 -9.88
CA LEU A 58 3.61 -4.43 -8.85
C LEU A 58 2.31 -3.96 -8.19
N GLY A 59 2.40 -3.49 -6.95
CA GLY A 59 1.26 -3.06 -6.17
C GLY A 59 1.64 -2.17 -4.98
N PHE A 60 0.64 -1.65 -4.31
CA PHE A 60 0.79 -0.80 -3.13
C PHE A 60 -0.05 -1.34 -1.97
N VAL A 61 0.50 -1.25 -0.76
CA VAL A 61 -0.21 -1.57 0.49
C VAL A 61 -0.02 -0.41 1.46
N CYS A 62 -1.11 0.16 1.96
CA CYS A 62 -1.09 1.24 2.93
C CYS A 62 -1.68 0.76 4.27
N PHE A 63 -0.90 0.85 5.34
CA PHE A 63 -1.33 0.54 6.70
C PHE A 63 -1.97 1.76 7.38
N SER A 64 -2.78 1.52 8.42
CA SER A 64 -3.44 2.59 9.18
C SER A 64 -2.54 3.25 10.23
N ALA A 65 -1.54 2.53 10.71
CA ALA A 65 -0.59 2.98 11.72
C ALA A 65 0.71 2.18 11.61
N PRO A 66 1.85 2.74 12.06
CA PRO A 66 3.05 1.95 12.29
C PRO A 66 2.78 0.96 13.43
N GLU A 67 3.33 -0.25 13.34
CA GLU A 67 3.44 -1.12 14.52
C GLU A 67 4.56 -0.65 15.46
#